data_AF-A0A9P5PLR0-F1
#
_entry.id   AF-A0A9P5PLR0-F1
#
_cell.length_a   1.000
_cell.length_b   1.000
_cell.length_c   1.000
_cell.angle_alpha   90.00
_cell.angle_beta   90.00
_cell.angle_gamma   90.00
#
_symmetry.space_group_name_H-M   'P 1'
#
loop_
_entity.id
_entity.type
_entity.pdbx_description
1 polymer ?
#
loop_
_entity_poly.entity_id
_entity_poly.type
_entity_poly.pdbx_seq_one_letter_code
_entity_poly.pdbx_strand_id
1 'polypeptide(L)'
;AILQYIRERLDEGQDWHYDIMLDAQQKVMGIWWMSPEQVKLAQRYWDLLLNDNSYNHNQYGYPTDIGIVVASDGRSCNIWYAFHESKDIDTHNWVFHNHL
;
A
#
# COMPACT_ATOMS: atom_id res chain seq x y z
N ALA A 1 0.56 -3.59 14.91
CA ALA A 1 -0.19 -4.68 14.27
C ALA A 1 0.41 -5.03 12.91
N ILE A 2 0.25 -4.22 11.85
CA ILE A 2 0.81 -4.54 10.53
C ILE A 2 2.33 -4.33 10.39
N LEU A 3 2.89 -3.21 10.90
CA LEU A 3 4.33 -2.94 10.80
C LEU A 3 5.19 -3.98 11.52
N GLN A 4 4.74 -4.43 12.70
CA GLN A 4 5.41 -5.50 13.42
C GLN A 4 5.35 -6.81 12.62
N TYR A 5 4.18 -7.15 12.09
CA TYR A 5 4.01 -8.34 11.25
C TYR A 5 4.94 -8.30 10.02
N ILE A 6 5.02 -7.17 9.32
CA ILE A 6 5.91 -7.01 8.16
C ILE A 6 7.38 -7.20 8.58
N ARG A 7 7.81 -6.61 9.69
CA ARG A 7 9.18 -6.77 10.21
C ARG A 7 9.53 -8.23 10.52
N GLU A 8 8.63 -8.94 11.21
CA GLU A 8 8.83 -10.37 11.50
C GLU A 8 8.98 -11.19 10.20
N ARG A 9 8.23 -10.87 9.15
CA ARG A 9 8.33 -11.55 7.84
C ARG A 9 9.62 -11.21 7.10
N LEU A 10 10.10 -9.96 7.21
CA LEU A 10 11.39 -9.56 6.67
C LEU A 10 12.55 -10.30 7.36
N ASP A 11 12.47 -10.47 8.69
CA ASP A 11 13.47 -11.25 9.45
C ASP A 11 13.46 -12.74 9.05
N GLU A 12 12.31 -13.27 8.62
CA GLU A 12 12.17 -14.61 8.01
C GLU A 12 12.69 -14.69 6.55
N GLY A 13 13.15 -13.58 5.97
CA GLY A 13 13.67 -13.50 4.59
C GLY A 13 12.59 -13.40 3.51
N GLN A 14 11.37 -13.02 3.86
CA GLN A 14 10.30 -12.80 2.89
C GLN A 14 10.41 -11.41 2.24
N ASP A 15 10.06 -11.31 0.97
CA ASP A 15 10.13 -10.07 0.17
C ASP A 15 8.88 -9.18 0.36
N TRP A 16 8.68 -8.70 1.59
CA TRP A 16 7.63 -7.70 1.88
C TRP A 16 8.15 -6.30 1.58
N HIS A 17 7.36 -5.50 0.87
CA HIS A 17 7.72 -4.10 0.61
C HIS A 17 6.83 -3.22 1.48
N TYR A 18 7.40 -2.17 2.05
CA TYR A 18 6.64 -1.22 2.83
C TYR A 18 7.36 0.13 2.88
N ASP A 19 6.59 1.19 3.11
CA ASP A 19 7.11 2.52 3.37
C ASP A 19 6.28 3.22 4.45
N ILE A 20 6.90 4.18 5.15
CA ILE A 20 6.31 4.92 6.25
C ILE A 20 6.52 6.41 6.00
N MET A 21 5.41 7.13 5.86
CA MET A 21 5.42 8.59 5.84
C MET A 21 5.40 9.12 7.29
N LEU A 22 6.35 9.99 7.61
CA LEU A 22 6.48 10.64 8.92
C LEU A 22 6.36 12.16 8.79
N ASP A 23 5.75 12.81 9.78
CA ASP A 23 5.81 14.26 9.92
C ASP A 23 7.15 14.74 10.52
N ALA A 24 7.29 16.06 10.66
CA ALA A 24 8.46 16.69 11.25
C ALA A 24 8.71 16.29 12.72
N GLN A 25 7.71 15.76 13.41
CA GLN A 25 7.75 15.28 14.79
C GLN A 25 7.87 13.75 14.90
N GLN A 26 8.11 13.05 13.79
CA GLN A 26 8.19 11.58 13.71
C GLN A 26 6.87 10.87 14.03
N LYS A 27 5.73 11.57 13.91
CA LYS A 27 4.42 10.93 13.92
C LYS A 27 4.20 10.24 12.58
N VAL A 28 3.67 9.01 12.63
CA VAL A 28 3.25 8.29 11.43
C VAL A 28 2.05 8.99 10.80
N MET A 29 2.24 9.49 9.58
CA MET A 29 1.21 10.08 8.74
C MET A 29 0.66 9.09 7.72
N GLY A 30 1.45 8.08 7.35
CA GLY A 30 1.00 7.05 6.43
C GLY A 30 1.86 5.79 6.46
N ILE A 31 1.26 4.68 6.04
CA ILE A 31 1.88 3.37 5.92
C ILE A 31 1.41 2.75 4.61
N TRP A 32 2.34 2.31 3.77
CA TRP A 32 2.08 1.62 2.52
C TRP A 32 2.78 0.27 2.54
N TRP A 33 2.17 -0.78 1.95
CA TRP A 33 2.82 -2.10 1.89
C TRP A 33 2.31 -3.02 0.77
N MET A 34 3.16 -4.01 0.44
CA MET A 34 2.90 -5.16 -0.42
C MET A 34 3.41 -6.46 0.21
N SER A 35 2.63 -7.53 0.11
CA SER A 35 3.11 -8.89 0.36
C SER A 35 3.95 -9.42 -0.82
N PRO A 36 4.76 -10.48 -0.62
CA PRO A 36 5.55 -11.09 -1.69
C PRO A 36 4.72 -11.55 -2.90
N GLU A 37 3.52 -12.06 -2.67
CA GLU A 37 2.57 -12.45 -3.72
C GLU A 37 2.09 -11.24 -4.49
N GLN A 38 1.83 -10.15 -3.78
CA GLN A 38 1.37 -8.89 -4.37
C GLN A 38 2.47 -8.23 -5.22
N VAL A 39 3.73 -8.26 -4.78
CA VAL A 39 4.87 -7.82 -5.58
C VAL A 39 4.93 -8.57 -6.91
N LYS A 40 4.77 -9.91 -6.87
CA LYS A 40 4.73 -10.75 -8.09
C LYS A 40 3.56 -10.39 -9.00
N LEU A 41 2.39 -10.08 -8.44
CA LEU A 41 1.22 -9.65 -9.20
C LEU A 41 1.43 -8.29 -9.85
N ALA A 42 1.98 -7.32 -9.11
CA ALA A 42 2.30 -5.99 -9.62
C ALA A 42 3.28 -6.05 -10.79
N GLN A 43 4.35 -6.86 -10.67
CA GLN A 43 5.32 -7.07 -11.75
C GLN A 43 4.73 -7.77 -12.97
N ARG A 44 3.76 -8.67 -12.76
CA ARG A 44 3.15 -9.47 -13.83
C ARG A 44 2.07 -8.70 -14.60
N TYR A 45 1.29 -7.88 -13.90
CA TYR A 45 0.12 -7.17 -14.44
C TYR A 45 0.27 -5.66 -14.19
N TRP A 46 1.35 -5.08 -14.71
CA TRP A 46 1.74 -3.68 -14.49
C TRP A 46 1.04 -2.68 -15.43
N ASP A 47 0.33 -3.19 -16.44
CA ASP A 47 -0.24 -2.43 -17.55
C ASP A 47 -1.47 -1.61 -17.16
N LEU A 48 -2.20 -2.04 -16.12
CA LEU A 48 -3.37 -1.35 -15.61
C LEU A 48 -3.37 -1.38 -14.08
N LEU A 49 -3.25 -0.19 -13.48
CA LEU A 49 -3.49 0.04 -12.07
C LEU A 49 -4.84 0.74 -11.88
N LEU A 50 -5.70 0.15 -11.06
CA LEU A 50 -6.87 0.80 -10.48
C LEU A 50 -6.54 1.16 -9.03
N ASN A 51 -6.81 2.40 -8.63
CA ASN A 51 -6.69 2.83 -7.24
C ASN A 51 -8.09 3.09 -6.67
N ASP A 52 -8.48 2.34 -5.64
CA ASP A 52 -9.71 2.59 -4.87
C ASP A 52 -9.36 3.21 -3.52
N ASN A 53 -9.98 4.35 -3.19
CA ASN A 53 -9.70 5.08 -1.96
C ASN A 53 -10.94 5.16 -1.08
N SER A 54 -11.06 4.21 -0.15
CA SER A 54 -12.20 4.06 0.75
C SER A 54 -12.07 4.94 2.01
N TYR A 55 -13.19 5.50 2.49
CA TYR A 55 -13.26 6.38 3.68
C TYR A 55 -14.07 5.77 4.82
N ASN A 56 -13.87 6.28 6.05
CA ASN A 56 -14.69 5.97 7.23
C ASN A 56 -14.74 4.49 7.65
N HIS A 57 -13.74 3.70 7.26
CA HIS A 57 -13.70 2.26 7.55
C HIS A 57 -12.68 1.87 8.63
N ASN A 58 -11.84 2.78 9.11
CA ASN A 58 -10.98 2.56 10.27
C ASN A 58 -11.33 3.49 11.45
N GLN A 59 -10.93 3.08 12.65
CA GLN A 59 -11.21 3.80 13.90
C GLN A 59 -10.59 5.20 13.97
N TYR A 60 -9.69 5.54 13.05
CA TYR A 60 -9.00 6.83 12.98
C TYR A 60 -9.57 7.76 11.90
N GLY A 61 -10.56 7.30 11.13
CA GLY A 61 -11.15 8.06 10.02
C GLY A 61 -10.19 8.28 8.84
N TYR A 62 -9.07 7.57 8.79
CA TYR A 62 -8.07 7.71 7.74
C TYR A 62 -8.54 7.07 6.43
N PRO A 63 -8.29 7.69 5.27
CA PRO A 63 -8.36 7.01 3.99
C PRO A 63 -7.61 5.68 3.97
N THR A 64 -8.18 4.73 3.23
CA THR A 64 -7.52 3.47 2.88
C THR A 64 -7.47 3.35 1.37
N ASP A 65 -6.26 3.44 0.82
CA ASP A 65 -6.02 3.29 -0.61
C ASP A 65 -5.69 1.82 -0.92
N ILE A 66 -6.21 1.32 -2.03
CA ILE A 66 -6.08 -0.05 -2.48
C ILE A 66 -5.65 -0.03 -3.94
N GLY A 67 -4.45 -0.52 -4.21
CA GLY A 67 -3.97 -0.79 -5.56
C GLY A 67 -4.52 -2.10 -6.07
N ILE A 68 -5.10 -2.10 -7.26
CA ILE A 68 -5.72 -3.27 -7.88
C ILE A 68 -5.22 -3.40 -9.31
N VAL A 69 -4.79 -4.60 -9.69
CA VAL A 69 -4.47 -4.96 -11.08
C VAL A 69 -5.53 -5.91 -11.63
N VAL A 70 -5.62 -5.99 -12.95
CA VAL A 70 -6.50 -6.96 -13.63
C VAL A 70 -5.63 -8.05 -14.26
N ALA A 71 -5.78 -9.27 -13.75
CA ALA A 71 -5.08 -10.44 -14.27
C ALA A 71 -5.57 -10.82 -15.68
N SER A 72 -4.78 -11.60 -16.41
CA SER A 72 -5.06 -11.99 -17.79
C SER A 72 -6.35 -12.80 -17.98
N ASP A 73 -6.89 -13.38 -16.91
CA ASP A 73 -8.17 -14.10 -16.90
C ASP A 73 -9.36 -13.20 -16.45
N GLY A 74 -9.13 -11.90 -16.36
CA GLY A 74 -10.14 -10.90 -15.99
C GLY A 74 -10.37 -10.75 -14.49
N ARG A 75 -9.61 -11.46 -13.63
CA ARG A 75 -9.75 -11.32 -12.18
C ARG A 75 -9.04 -10.06 -11.67
N SER A 76 -9.72 -9.27 -10.86
CA SER A 76 -9.11 -8.17 -10.12
C SER A 76 -8.33 -8.70 -8.91
N CYS A 77 -7.12 -8.22 -8.70
CA CYS A 77 -6.26 -8.62 -7.59
C CYS A 77 -5.68 -7.39 -6.90
N ASN A 78 -5.79 -7.33 -5.57
CA ASN A 78 -5.20 -6.25 -4.80
C ASN A 78 -3.68 -6.46 -4.71
N ILE A 79 -2.90 -5.43 -5.03
CA ILE A 79 -1.45 -5.47 -5.09
C ILE A 79 -0.76 -4.59 -4.05
N TRP A 80 -1.44 -3.61 -3.48
CA TRP A 80 -0.89 -2.86 -2.35
C TRP A 80 -2.01 -2.23 -1.56
N TYR A 81 -1.68 -1.81 -0.35
CA TYR A 81 -2.56 -1.05 0.51
C TYR A 81 -1.80 0.14 1.07
N ALA A 82 -2.51 1.24 1.30
CA ALA A 82 -1.99 2.37 2.02
C ALA A 82 -3.02 2.92 3.03
N PHE A 83 -2.54 3.32 4.20
CA PHE A 83 -3.28 4.18 5.12
C PHE A 83 -2.56 5.50 5.20
N HIS A 84 -3.28 6.62 5.20
CA HIS A 84 -2.69 7.94 5.37
C HIS A 84 -3.69 8.94 5.97
N GLU A 85 -3.18 9.99 6.59
CA GLU A 85 -4.00 10.97 7.32
C GLU A 85 -4.72 11.97 6.40
N SER A 86 -4.16 12.28 5.22
CA SER A 86 -4.67 13.32 4.30
C SER A 86 -4.79 12.84 2.85
N LYS A 87 -5.63 13.49 2.06
CA LYS A 87 -5.74 13.28 0.60
C LYS A 87 -5.26 14.48 -0.20
N ASP A 88 -4.11 15.03 0.18
CA ASP A 88 -3.46 16.06 -0.62
C ASP A 88 -2.65 15.43 -1.78
N ILE A 89 -2.08 16.30 -2.61
CA ILE A 89 -1.29 15.90 -3.77
C ILE A 89 -0.02 15.17 -3.32
N ASP A 90 0.58 15.58 -2.22
CA ASP A 90 1.84 15.01 -1.72
C ASP A 90 1.64 13.58 -1.23
N THR A 91 0.53 13.32 -0.53
CA THR A 91 0.16 11.98 -0.10
C THR A 91 -0.16 11.07 -1.29
N HIS A 92 -0.89 11.55 -2.30
CA HIS A 92 -1.12 10.75 -3.51
C HIS A 92 0.18 10.46 -4.26
N ASN A 93 1.06 11.45 -4.41
CA ASN A 93 2.36 11.26 -5.05
C ASN A 93 3.19 10.24 -4.30
N TRP A 94 3.17 10.27 -2.96
CA TRP A 94 3.86 9.28 -2.13
C TRP A 94 3.31 7.86 -2.32
N VAL A 95 1.97 7.68 -2.35
CA VAL A 95 1.35 6.37 -2.61
C VAL A 95 1.78 5.82 -3.97
N PHE A 96 1.71 6.65 -5.02
CA PHE A 96 2.07 6.20 -6.37
C PHE A 96 3.58 6.04 -6.56
N HIS A 97 4.41 6.83 -5.88
CA HIS A 97 5.86 6.66 -5.89
C HIS A 97 6.27 5.31 -5.32
N ASN A 98 5.58 4.82 -4.29
CA ASN A 98 5.83 3.50 -3.72
C ASN A 98 5.40 2.34 -4.62
N HIS A 99 4.46 2.57 -5.55
CA HIS A 99 4.03 1.56 -6.51
C HIS A 99 5.02 1.39 -7.68
N LEU A 100 5.68 2.47 -8.10
CA LEU A 100 6.59 2.53 -9.26
C LEU A 100 7.97 1.93 -8.96
#